data_AF-A0A964QLU5-F1
#
_entry.id   AF-A0A964QLU5-F1
#
_cell.length_a   1.000
_cell.length_b   1.000
_cell.length_c   1.000
_cell.angle_alpha   90.00
_cell.angle_beta   90.00
_cell.angle_gamma   90.00
#
_symmetry.space_group_name_H-M   'P 1'
#
loop_
_entity.id
_entity.type
_entity.pdbx_description
1 polymer ?
#
loop_
_entity_poly.entity_id
_entity_poly.type
_entity_poly.pdbx_seq_one_letter_code
_entity_poly.pdbx_strand_id
1 'polypeptide(L)'
;MLLGGCGKDPAVAPLSQEEVGGIADSLLPTLRDGLVATQAGGGQVLGMQGTLEVAGTTWDFAGYSPDGNLFAEGQLQTESHPARLRVWGELSLSGAQQGTLFLDLTLNVTNGTFAGVARVGDTEVPVSGRLCCLD
;
A
#
# COMPACT_ATOMS: atom_id res chain seq x y z
N MET A 1 31.58 37.26 -15.80
CA MET A 1 30.45 36.51 -16.41
C MET A 1 30.90 35.07 -16.56
N LEU A 2 30.45 34.18 -15.69
CA LEU A 2 30.63 32.73 -15.83
C LEU A 2 29.24 32.14 -16.09
N LEU A 3 29.17 31.41 -17.20
CA LEU A 3 27.99 30.73 -17.73
C LEU A 3 27.73 29.44 -16.97
N GLY A 4 26.44 29.15 -16.75
CA GLY A 4 25.86 27.85 -17.10
C GLY A 4 26.07 26.70 -16.13
N GLY A 5 25.01 26.35 -15.41
CA GLY A 5 24.94 25.10 -14.68
C GLY A 5 23.66 24.92 -13.88
N CYS A 6 22.48 25.20 -14.45
CA CYS A 6 21.25 24.63 -13.89
C CYS A 6 21.33 23.12 -14.14
N GLY A 7 21.80 22.38 -13.14
CA GLY A 7 21.61 20.94 -13.06
C GLY A 7 20.12 20.67 -13.18
N LYS A 8 19.67 20.23 -14.35
CA LYS A 8 18.39 19.56 -14.47
C LYS A 8 18.60 18.26 -13.72
N ASP A 9 17.99 18.15 -12.53
CA ASP A 9 17.69 16.85 -11.97
C ASP A 9 17.09 16.01 -13.11
N PRO A 10 17.61 14.81 -13.40
CA PRO A 10 16.97 13.94 -14.36
C PRO A 10 15.54 13.75 -13.86
N ALA A 11 14.56 14.25 -14.63
CA ALA A 11 13.17 13.98 -14.35
C ALA A 11 13.03 12.46 -14.28
N VAL A 12 12.78 11.94 -13.07
CA VAL A 12 12.49 10.52 -12.88
C VAL A 12 11.30 10.23 -13.78
N ALA A 13 11.49 9.32 -14.74
CA ALA A 13 10.41 8.96 -15.64
C ALA A 13 9.23 8.44 -14.80
N PRO A 14 7.99 8.83 -15.12
CA PRO A 14 6.83 8.30 -14.41
C PRO A 14 6.78 6.78 -14.58
N LEU A 15 6.45 6.07 -13.50
CA LEU A 15 6.27 4.61 -13.54
C LEU A 15 5.16 4.25 -14.52
N SER A 16 5.35 3.17 -15.26
CA SER A 16 4.33 2.59 -16.13
C SER A 16 3.21 1.91 -15.31
N GLN A 17 2.05 1.69 -15.95
CA GLN A 17 0.96 0.94 -15.31
C GLN A 17 1.38 -0.49 -14.93
N GLU A 18 2.28 -1.12 -15.69
CA GLU A 18 2.79 -2.46 -15.38
C GLU A 18 3.63 -2.45 -14.10
N GLU A 19 4.48 -1.43 -13.92
CA GLU A 19 5.30 -1.29 -12.70
C GLU A 19 4.44 -0.99 -11.47
N VAL A 20 3.46 -0.10 -11.57
CA VAL A 20 2.54 0.18 -10.46
C VAL A 20 1.66 -1.03 -10.17
N GLY A 21 1.24 -1.77 -11.20
CA GLY A 21 0.54 -3.05 -11.07
C GLY A 21 1.37 -4.07 -10.30
N GLY A 22 2.65 -4.23 -10.63
CA GLY A 22 3.56 -5.13 -9.92
C GLY A 22 3.76 -4.76 -8.44
N ILE A 23 3.83 -3.47 -8.12
CA ILE A 23 3.84 -2.98 -6.73
C ILE A 23 2.55 -3.39 -6.02
N ALA A 24 1.40 -3.09 -6.61
CA ALA A 24 0.09 -3.41 -6.03
C ALA A 24 -0.09 -4.92 -5.81
N ASP A 25 0.32 -5.74 -6.78
CA ASP A 25 0.25 -7.20 -6.70
C ASP A 25 1.15 -7.76 -5.60
N SER A 26 2.36 -7.18 -5.43
CA SER A 26 3.29 -7.60 -4.37
C SER A 26 2.76 -7.32 -2.96
N LEU A 27 1.99 -6.24 -2.80
CA LEU A 27 1.39 -5.84 -1.52
C LEU A 27 0.01 -6.49 -1.29
N LEU A 28 -0.59 -7.12 -2.30
CA LEU A 28 -1.93 -7.68 -2.21
C LEU A 28 -2.11 -8.68 -1.06
N PRO A 29 -1.16 -9.60 -0.76
CA PRO A 29 -1.25 -10.46 0.42
C PRO A 29 -1.23 -9.65 1.72
N THR A 30 -0.35 -8.66 1.84
CA THR A 30 -0.26 -7.76 3.00
C THR A 30 -1.57 -7.01 3.24
N LEU A 31 -2.18 -6.50 2.18
CA LEU A 31 -3.47 -5.80 2.26
C LEU A 31 -4.58 -6.73 2.76
N ARG A 32 -4.61 -7.99 2.32
CA ARG A 32 -5.57 -8.99 2.81
C ARG A 32 -5.36 -9.26 4.29
N ASP A 33 -4.13 -9.52 4.71
CA ASP A 33 -3.82 -9.86 6.10
C ASP A 33 -4.08 -8.68 7.04
N GLY A 34 -3.76 -7.46 6.61
CA GLY A 34 -4.09 -6.24 7.36
C GLY A 34 -5.61 -6.04 7.51
N LEU A 35 -6.40 -6.31 6.47
CA LEU A 35 -7.86 -6.24 6.52
C LEU A 35 -8.44 -7.28 7.49
N VAL A 36 -7.87 -8.50 7.50
CA VAL A 36 -8.24 -9.54 8.48
C VAL A 36 -7.88 -9.10 9.90
N ALA A 37 -6.66 -8.58 10.12
CA ALA A 37 -6.23 -8.07 11.42
C ALA A 37 -7.12 -6.93 11.91
N THR A 38 -7.54 -6.03 11.02
CA THR A 38 -8.46 -4.94 11.37
C THR A 38 -9.81 -5.47 11.86
N GLN A 39 -10.36 -6.48 11.18
CA GLN A 39 -11.61 -7.13 11.61
C GLN A 39 -11.47 -7.88 12.93
N ALA A 40 -10.26 -8.39 13.23
CA ALA A 40 -9.95 -9.02 14.51
C ALA A 40 -9.69 -8.00 15.66
N GLY A 41 -9.70 -6.69 15.37
CA GLY A 41 -9.45 -5.63 16.34
C GLY A 41 -8.00 -5.19 16.47
N GLY A 42 -7.11 -5.72 15.64
CA GLY A 42 -5.68 -5.40 15.60
C GLY A 42 -4.80 -6.63 15.42
N GLY A 43 -3.50 -6.40 15.24
CA GLY A 43 -2.52 -7.48 15.09
C GLY A 43 -1.24 -7.02 14.38
N GLN A 44 -0.37 -7.99 14.10
CA GLN A 44 0.84 -7.75 13.32
C GLN A 44 0.88 -8.68 12.12
N VAL A 45 1.29 -8.13 10.97
CA VAL A 45 1.60 -8.88 9.75
C VAL A 45 3.10 -8.80 9.55
N LEU A 46 3.75 -9.96 9.57
CA LEU A 46 5.20 -10.05 9.44
C LEU A 46 5.60 -9.98 7.97
N GLY A 47 6.55 -9.10 7.66
CA GLY A 47 7.25 -9.13 6.37
C GLY A 47 8.42 -10.10 6.41
N MET A 48 9.07 -10.27 5.27
CA MET A 48 10.45 -10.80 5.26
C MET A 48 11.39 -9.87 6.05
N GLN A 49 11.13 -8.56 5.98
CA GLN A 49 11.73 -7.54 6.85
C GLN A 49 10.64 -6.60 7.37
N GLY A 50 10.86 -6.04 8.56
CA GLY A 50 9.93 -5.12 9.20
C GLY A 50 8.56 -5.73 9.51
N THR A 51 7.63 -4.87 9.91
CA THR A 51 6.29 -5.26 10.34
C THR A 51 5.25 -4.26 9.88
N LEU A 52 4.07 -4.77 9.54
CA LEU A 52 2.84 -3.98 9.54
C LEU A 52 2.15 -4.21 10.89
N GLU A 53 1.99 -3.14 11.67
CA GLU A 53 1.19 -3.14 12.89
C GLU A 53 -0.19 -2.54 12.64
N VAL A 54 -1.25 -3.28 12.96
CA VAL A 54 -2.64 -2.82 12.87
C VAL A 54 -3.13 -2.53 14.28
N ALA A 55 -3.38 -1.26 14.59
CA ALA A 55 -3.79 -0.81 15.90
C ALA A 55 -4.92 0.24 15.79
N GLY A 56 -6.10 -0.11 16.29
CA GLY A 56 -7.27 0.76 16.25
C GLY A 56 -7.63 1.13 14.81
N THR A 57 -7.52 2.42 14.47
CA THR A 57 -7.82 2.94 13.13
C THR A 57 -6.59 3.10 12.24
N THR A 58 -5.41 2.66 12.67
CA THR A 58 -4.15 2.92 11.96
C THR A 58 -3.44 1.62 11.60
N TRP A 59 -2.85 1.60 10.41
CA TRP A 59 -1.90 0.61 9.95
C TRP A 59 -0.53 1.26 9.85
N ASP A 60 0.44 0.81 10.63
CA ASP A 60 1.79 1.35 10.67
C ASP A 60 2.76 0.38 10.00
N PHE A 61 3.35 0.81 8.88
CA PHE A 61 4.37 0.07 8.15
C PHE A 61 5.74 0.56 8.62
N ALA A 62 6.41 -0.24 9.44
CA ALA A 62 7.74 0.04 9.98
C ALA A 62 8.79 -0.83 9.26
N GLY A 63 9.42 -0.27 8.23
CA GLY A 63 10.41 -0.93 7.38
C GLY A 63 9.88 -2.20 6.70
N TYR A 64 8.57 -2.27 6.43
CA TYR A 64 7.91 -3.50 5.99
C TYR A 64 8.35 -3.86 4.58
N SER A 65 8.73 -5.13 4.39
CA SER A 65 9.00 -5.69 3.07
C SER A 65 8.46 -7.11 2.99
N PRO A 66 7.54 -7.41 2.05
CA PRO A 66 7.01 -8.76 1.90
C PRO A 66 8.04 -9.73 1.31
N ASP A 67 8.98 -9.23 0.51
CA ASP A 67 9.89 -10.05 -0.32
C ASP A 67 11.39 -9.71 -0.17
N GLY A 68 11.72 -8.73 0.65
CA GLY A 68 13.09 -8.23 0.86
C GLY A 68 13.59 -7.28 -0.23
N ASN A 69 12.80 -7.00 -1.28
CA ASN A 69 13.19 -6.16 -2.40
C ASN A 69 12.40 -4.84 -2.43
N LEU A 70 11.10 -4.89 -2.15
CA LEU A 70 10.26 -3.70 -2.02
C LEU A 70 10.04 -3.37 -0.55
N PHE A 71 10.31 -2.14 -0.14
CA PHE A 71 10.10 -1.66 1.22
C PHE A 71 9.04 -0.58 1.24
N ALA A 72 8.10 -0.67 2.18
CA ALA A 72 7.07 0.32 2.44
C ALA A 72 7.19 0.86 3.87
N GLU A 73 7.16 2.18 4.00
CA GLU A 73 7.22 2.90 5.28
C GLU A 73 6.08 3.92 5.33
N GLY A 74 5.39 4.02 6.46
CA GLY A 74 4.37 5.04 6.68
C GLY A 74 3.07 4.48 7.24
N GLN A 75 1.99 5.25 7.15
CA GLN A 75 0.73 4.93 7.81
C GLN A 75 -0.46 4.97 6.86
N LEU A 76 -1.31 3.95 6.97
CA LEU A 76 -2.67 3.99 6.41
C LEU A 76 -3.67 4.22 7.54
N GLN A 77 -4.73 4.95 7.22
CA GLN A 77 -5.88 5.18 8.07
C GLN A 77 -7.00 4.24 7.69
N THR A 78 -7.85 3.92 8.66
CA THR A 78 -9.01 3.07 8.46
C THR A 78 -10.27 3.70 9.03
N GLU A 79 -11.39 3.47 8.35
CA GLU A 79 -12.71 3.93 8.77
C GLU A 79 -13.70 2.78 8.62
N SER A 80 -14.37 2.44 9.71
CA SER A 80 -15.35 1.38 9.75
C SER A 80 -16.78 1.93 9.66
N HIS A 81 -17.55 1.35 8.76
CA HIS A 81 -18.99 1.52 8.62
C HIS A 81 -19.68 0.16 8.76
N PRO A 82 -21.00 0.10 9.05
CA PRO A 82 -21.71 -1.15 9.36
C PRO A 82 -21.59 -2.30 8.35
N ALA A 83 -21.21 -2.02 7.08
CA ALA A 83 -21.01 -3.03 6.04
C ALA A 83 -19.72 -2.81 5.22
N ARG A 84 -18.88 -1.84 5.59
CA ARG A 84 -17.72 -1.45 4.81
C ARG A 84 -16.57 -1.03 5.71
N LEU A 85 -15.35 -1.38 5.31
CA LEU A 85 -14.13 -0.86 5.91
C LEU A 85 -13.33 -0.16 4.81
N ARG A 86 -13.03 1.12 4.99
CA ARG A 86 -12.14 1.86 4.09
C ARG A 86 -10.74 1.89 4.69
N VAL A 87 -9.71 1.75 3.85
CA VAL A 87 -8.29 1.87 4.20
C VAL A 87 -7.64 2.81 3.20
N TRP A 88 -6.98 3.87 3.64
CA TRP A 88 -6.34 4.82 2.72
C TRP A 88 -5.12 5.51 3.33
N GLY A 89 -4.22 5.99 2.50
CA GLY A 89 -3.06 6.74 2.95
C GLY A 89 -1.91 6.70 1.96
N GLU A 90 -0.75 7.14 2.43
CA GLU A 90 0.47 7.20 1.64
C GLU A 90 1.58 6.41 2.31
N LEU A 91 2.30 5.63 1.51
CA LEU A 91 3.48 4.87 1.91
C LEU A 91 4.67 5.34 1.08
N SER A 92 5.80 5.56 1.74
CA SER A 92 7.07 5.77 1.07
C SER A 92 7.62 4.42 0.63
N LEU A 93 7.93 4.29 -0.67
CA LEU A 93 8.51 3.10 -1.26
C LEU A 93 10.02 3.26 -1.42
N SER A 94 10.77 2.19 -1.15
CA SER A 94 12.20 2.10 -1.44
C SER A 94 12.62 0.68 -1.84
N GLY A 95 13.87 0.53 -2.28
CA GLY A 95 14.42 -0.74 -2.79
C GLY A 95 14.26 -0.87 -4.29
N ALA A 96 13.59 -1.94 -4.73
CA ALA A 96 13.36 -2.27 -6.14
C ALA A 96 12.51 -1.23 -6.88
N GLN A 97 11.64 -0.52 -6.15
CA GLN A 97 10.89 0.63 -6.65
C GLN A 97 10.95 1.77 -5.64
N GLN A 98 10.94 3.01 -6.14
CA GLN A 98 11.02 4.21 -5.31
C GLN A 98 9.88 5.17 -5.64
N GLY A 99 9.36 5.84 -4.63
CA GLY A 99 8.31 6.85 -4.80
C GLY A 99 7.32 6.86 -3.64
N THR A 100 6.23 7.60 -3.80
CA THR A 100 5.12 7.61 -2.85
C THR A 100 3.97 6.82 -3.43
N LEU A 101 3.59 5.74 -2.75
CA LEU A 101 2.42 4.95 -3.05
C LEU A 101 1.22 5.51 -2.28
N PHE A 102 0.22 5.97 -3.01
CA PHE A 102 -1.10 6.25 -2.47
C PHE A 102 -1.98 4.99 -2.61
N LEU A 103 -2.67 4.62 -1.53
CA LEU A 103 -3.66 3.55 -1.49
C LEU A 103 -5.01 4.10 -1.04
N ASP A 104 -6.09 3.64 -1.66
CA ASP A 104 -7.46 3.83 -1.18
C ASP A 104 -8.28 2.60 -1.54
N LEU A 105 -8.67 1.84 -0.53
CA LEU A 105 -9.30 0.54 -0.63
C LEU A 105 -10.59 0.53 0.18
N THR A 106 -11.60 -0.16 -0.33
CA THR A 106 -12.84 -0.44 0.40
C THR A 106 -13.09 -1.94 0.43
N LEU A 107 -13.14 -2.51 1.63
CA LEU A 107 -13.63 -3.86 1.89
C LEU A 107 -15.14 -3.82 2.11
N ASN A 108 -15.87 -4.68 1.42
CA ASN A 108 -17.22 -5.07 1.77
C ASN A 108 -17.16 -6.24 2.76
N VAL A 109 -17.46 -5.97 4.03
CA VAL A 109 -17.36 -6.96 5.12
C VAL A 109 -18.39 -8.08 5.00
N THR A 110 -19.49 -7.85 4.25
CA THR A 110 -20.56 -8.84 4.11
C THR A 110 -20.21 -9.99 3.17
N ASN A 111 -19.28 -9.79 2.23
CA ASN A 111 -18.90 -10.81 1.25
C ASN A 111 -17.38 -11.00 1.11
N GLY A 112 -16.58 -10.19 1.83
CA GLY A 112 -15.13 -10.26 1.85
C GLY A 112 -14.43 -9.72 0.63
N THR A 113 -15.16 -9.10 -0.31
CA THR A 113 -14.54 -8.50 -1.50
C THR A 113 -14.00 -7.12 -1.16
N PHE A 114 -12.81 -6.80 -1.66
CA PHE A 114 -12.27 -5.45 -1.57
C PHE A 114 -11.86 -4.95 -2.94
N ALA A 115 -11.99 -3.63 -3.14
CA ALA A 115 -11.58 -2.96 -4.36
C ALA A 115 -11.16 -1.53 -4.05
N GLY A 116 -10.37 -0.94 -4.95
CA GLY A 116 -9.86 0.41 -4.81
C GLY A 116 -8.77 0.71 -5.81
N VAL A 117 -7.85 1.60 -5.43
CA VAL A 117 -6.80 2.09 -6.31
C VAL A 117 -5.44 2.12 -5.60
N ALA A 118 -4.39 1.87 -6.38
CA ALA A 118 -3.00 2.13 -6.03
C ALA A 118 -2.44 3.14 -7.04
N ARG A 119 -1.75 4.16 -6.53
CA ARG A 119 -1.19 5.22 -7.38
C ARG A 119 0.24 5.58 -6.97
N VAL A 120 1.14 5.68 -7.94
CA VAL A 120 2.49 6.21 -7.73
C VAL A 120 2.72 7.34 -8.73
N GLY A 121 2.95 8.55 -8.24
CA GLY A 121 2.95 9.75 -9.07
C GLY A 121 1.58 9.97 -9.74
N ASP A 122 1.58 10.09 -11.07
CA ASP A 122 0.37 10.27 -11.88
C ASP A 122 -0.22 8.95 -12.41
N THR A 123 0.44 7.81 -12.12
CA THR A 123 0.04 6.50 -12.62
C THR A 123 -0.81 5.78 -11.58
N GLU A 124 -2.06 5.51 -11.94
CA GLU A 124 -3.04 4.80 -11.11
C GLU A 124 -3.40 3.45 -11.73
N VAL A 125 -3.54 2.44 -10.88
CA VAL A 125 -4.02 1.10 -11.25
C VAL A 125 -5.14 0.66 -10.30
N PRO A 126 -6.17 -0.04 -10.80
CA PRO A 126 -7.19 -0.62 -9.94
C PRO A 126 -6.60 -1.80 -9.15
N VAL A 127 -6.99 -1.89 -7.88
CA VAL A 127 -6.65 -3.02 -7.00
C VAL A 127 -7.93 -3.67 -6.55
N SER A 128 -8.01 -5.00 -6.63
CA SER A 128 -9.16 -5.73 -6.11
C SER A 128 -8.81 -7.15 -5.68
N GLY A 129 -9.63 -7.71 -4.81
CA GLY A 129 -9.46 -9.07 -4.35
C GLY A 129 -10.58 -9.52 -3.43
N ARG A 130 -10.35 -10.66 -2.79
CA ARG A 130 -11.25 -11.23 -1.79
C ARG A 130 -10.44 -11.71 -0.60
N LEU A 131 -10.93 -11.48 0.60
CA LEU A 131 -10.43 -12.12 1.80
C LEU A 131 -10.77 -13.61 1.69
N CYS A 132 -9.75 -14.46 1.72
CA CYS A 132 -9.98 -15.88 1.91
C CYS A 132 -10.47 -16.08 3.35
N CYS A 133 -11.36 -17.05 3.58
CA CYS A 133 -11.83 -17.48 4.91
C CYS A 133 -12.90 -16.62 5.60
N LEU A 134 -13.69 -15.81 4.88
CA LEU A 134 -15.03 -15.47 5.38
C LEU A 134 -15.97 -16.63 5.03
N ASP A 135 -16.00 -17.64 5.90
CA ASP A 135 -17.03 -18.68 5.91
C ASP A 135 -18.27 -18.19 6.69
#